data_AF-A0A946VIC5-F1
#
_entry.id   AF-A0A946VIC5-F1
#
_cell.length_a   1.000
_cell.length_b   1.000
_cell.length_c   1.000
_cell.angle_alpha   90.00
_cell.angle_beta   90.00
_cell.angle_gamma   90.00
#
_symmetry.space_group_name_H-M   'P 1'
#
loop_
_entity.id
_entity.type
_entity.pdbx_description
1 polymer ?
#
loop_
_entity_poly.entity_id
_entity_poly.type
_entity_poly.pdbx_seq_one_letter_code
_entity_poly.pdbx_strand_id
1 'polypeptide(L)'
;VEQHGWQLEDLNNHDYGHLLRFANYGYLQAGIASEAAKIRQRVLQDFVASGGAAEIAAPLADIWARWVIDLEQWQQTDTLAELAREHALRQPNIWTAIGLGAVRNGNLALAQEALTVLSDLADGSASEGDIAALQVEGLIRIAEGSTQQGLSLLSDAIKINTEMNRRNPVTLIGIPPRPIKPSRELYGEALLETGNATLALQEFQTGLITYQGRTNMLLGAARAALATDNLTTARRYLRRLSETWAGAEQNHPFKNEVMQILSQ
;
A
#
# COMPACT_ATOMS: atom_id res chain seq x y z
N VAL A 1 -24.98 8.69 -15.27
CA VAL A 1 -25.40 8.62 -13.85
C VAL A 1 -25.89 10.00 -13.45
N GLU A 2 -27.20 10.24 -13.42
CA GLU A 2 -27.80 11.54 -13.04
C GLU A 2 -28.18 11.61 -11.55
N GLN A 3 -27.68 10.72 -10.69
CA GLN A 3 -28.26 10.59 -9.35
C GLN A 3 -27.95 11.76 -8.40
N HIS A 4 -27.11 12.72 -8.80
CA HIS A 4 -26.77 13.92 -8.00
C HIS A 4 -26.62 15.21 -8.84
N GLY A 5 -27.13 15.25 -10.08
CA GLY A 5 -27.10 16.47 -10.91
C GLY A 5 -25.74 16.85 -11.50
N TRP A 6 -24.75 15.96 -11.46
CA TRP A 6 -23.44 16.14 -12.09
C TRP A 6 -23.34 15.26 -13.33
N GLN A 7 -22.93 15.82 -14.48
CA GLN A 7 -22.70 15.03 -15.69
C GLN A 7 -21.29 14.45 -15.70
N LEU A 8 -21.06 13.36 -16.44
CA LEU A 8 -19.74 12.73 -16.57
C LEU A 8 -18.67 13.70 -17.13
N GLU A 9 -19.06 14.71 -17.89
CA GLU A 9 -18.17 15.79 -18.36
C GLU A 9 -17.69 16.70 -17.21
N ASP A 10 -18.41 16.76 -16.08
CA ASP A 10 -18.00 17.52 -14.88
C ASP A 10 -17.01 16.75 -13.99
N LEU A 11 -16.83 15.44 -14.23
CA LEU A 11 -15.90 14.58 -13.50
C LEU A 11 -14.53 14.57 -14.17
N ASN A 12 -13.79 15.67 -14.03
CA ASN A 12 -12.39 15.67 -14.44
C ASN A 12 -11.53 14.83 -13.44
N ASN A 13 -10.35 14.38 -13.87
CA ASN A 13 -9.40 13.62 -13.03
C ASN A 13 -9.02 14.38 -11.75
N HIS A 14 -9.15 15.72 -11.76
CA HIS A 14 -8.85 16.56 -10.62
C HIS A 14 -9.91 16.44 -9.51
N ASP A 15 -11.19 16.62 -9.81
CA ASP A 15 -12.23 16.70 -8.79
C ASP A 15 -12.73 15.32 -8.37
N TYR A 16 -12.94 14.41 -9.32
CA TYR A 16 -13.42 13.06 -8.99
C TYR A 16 -12.28 12.15 -8.52
N GLY A 17 -11.19 12.12 -9.28
CA GLY A 17 -10.06 11.22 -9.04
C GLY A 17 -9.22 11.60 -7.82
N HIS A 18 -8.83 12.87 -7.66
CA HIS A 18 -8.02 13.25 -6.50
C HIS A 18 -8.81 13.21 -5.19
N LEU A 19 -10.01 13.80 -5.13
CA LEU A 19 -10.78 13.85 -3.87
C LEU A 19 -11.10 12.45 -3.33
N LEU A 20 -11.54 11.53 -4.18
CA LEU A 20 -11.89 10.18 -3.73
C LEU A 20 -10.68 9.36 -3.29
N ARG A 21 -9.55 9.43 -4.00
CA ARG A 21 -8.32 8.74 -3.59
C ARG A 21 -7.81 9.25 -2.24
N PHE A 22 -7.86 10.56 -2.03
CA PHE A 22 -7.41 11.19 -0.80
C PHE A 22 -8.34 10.89 0.37
N ALA A 23 -9.65 11.03 0.19
CA ALA A 23 -10.62 10.69 1.21
C ALA A 23 -10.53 9.21 1.57
N ASN A 24 -10.44 8.31 0.58
CA ASN A 24 -10.26 6.89 0.82
C ASN A 24 -8.98 6.61 1.62
N TYR A 25 -7.83 7.14 1.20
CA TYR A 25 -6.58 6.98 1.95
C TYR A 25 -6.68 7.54 3.38
N GLY A 26 -7.27 8.73 3.55
CA GLY A 26 -7.46 9.35 4.85
C GLY A 26 -8.32 8.49 5.78
N TYR A 27 -9.43 7.96 5.30
CA TYR A 27 -10.28 7.05 6.07
C TYR A 27 -9.56 5.74 6.42
N LEU A 28 -8.80 5.16 5.50
CA LEU A 28 -7.98 3.97 5.77
C LEU A 28 -6.96 4.26 6.88
N GLN A 29 -6.21 5.36 6.80
CA GLN A 29 -5.22 5.72 7.82
C GLN A 29 -5.87 6.08 9.16
N ALA A 30 -7.07 6.68 9.16
CA ALA A 30 -7.83 6.98 10.39
C ALA A 30 -8.49 5.73 11.02
N GLY A 31 -8.43 4.58 10.35
CA GLY A 31 -9.07 3.34 10.79
C GLY A 31 -10.60 3.35 10.67
N ILE A 32 -11.14 4.14 9.74
CA ILE A 32 -12.57 4.27 9.43
C ILE A 32 -12.86 3.49 8.14
N ALA A 33 -12.78 2.16 8.22
CA ALA A 33 -12.85 1.28 7.05
C ALA A 33 -14.22 1.33 6.36
N SER A 34 -15.32 1.59 7.10
CA SER A 34 -16.66 1.68 6.50
C SER A 34 -16.79 2.83 5.48
N GLU A 35 -16.27 4.02 5.77
CA GLU A 35 -16.30 5.15 4.83
C GLU A 35 -15.37 4.91 3.64
N ALA A 36 -14.20 4.31 3.88
CA ALA A 36 -13.30 3.88 2.80
C ALA A 36 -13.99 2.86 1.87
N ALA A 37 -14.77 1.92 2.42
CA ALA A 37 -15.50 0.91 1.67
C ALA A 37 -16.62 1.52 0.80
N LYS A 38 -17.34 2.54 1.30
CA LYS A 38 -18.33 3.27 0.49
C LYS A 38 -17.70 3.91 -0.74
N ILE A 39 -16.54 4.54 -0.59
CA ILE A 39 -15.79 5.11 -1.73
C ILE A 39 -15.34 4.02 -2.70
N ARG A 40 -14.83 2.88 -2.19
CA ARG A 40 -14.43 1.73 -3.00
C ARG A 40 -15.58 1.17 -3.86
N GLN A 41 -16.78 1.07 -3.29
CA GLN A 41 -17.97 0.66 -4.02
C GLN A 41 -18.41 1.71 -5.04
N ARG A 42 -18.42 2.99 -4.64
CA ARG A 42 -18.82 4.09 -5.52
C ARG A 42 -17.95 4.19 -6.77
N VAL A 43 -16.63 4.10 -6.63
CA VAL A 43 -15.72 4.22 -7.78
C VAL A 43 -15.91 3.07 -8.78
N LEU A 44 -16.22 1.85 -8.31
CA LEU A 44 -16.55 0.73 -9.19
C LEU A 44 -17.87 0.96 -9.93
N GLN A 45 -18.91 1.40 -9.21
CA GLN A 45 -20.21 1.70 -9.81
C GLN A 45 -20.10 2.78 -10.90
N ASP A 46 -19.37 3.86 -10.63
CA ASP A 46 -19.17 4.95 -11.60
C ASP A 46 -18.31 4.50 -12.78
N PHE A 47 -17.28 3.67 -12.55
CA PHE A 47 -16.49 3.06 -13.63
C PHE A 47 -17.38 2.24 -14.58
N VAL A 48 -18.19 1.33 -14.04
CA VAL A 48 -19.11 0.50 -14.84
C VAL A 48 -20.14 1.36 -15.56
N ALA A 49 -20.74 2.33 -14.86
CA ALA A 49 -21.78 3.18 -15.43
C ALA A 49 -21.25 4.16 -16.49
N SER A 50 -19.95 4.47 -16.46
CA SER A 50 -19.26 5.24 -17.51
C SER A 50 -18.91 4.41 -18.75
N GLY A 51 -19.13 3.09 -18.72
CA GLY A 51 -18.67 2.19 -19.78
C GLY A 51 -17.16 1.94 -19.75
N GLY A 52 -16.52 2.12 -18.60
CA GLY A 52 -15.08 1.89 -18.42
C GLY A 52 -14.19 3.07 -18.76
N ALA A 53 -14.61 4.30 -18.47
CA ALA A 53 -13.85 5.51 -18.75
C ALA A 53 -12.42 5.47 -18.16
N ALA A 54 -11.43 5.85 -18.96
CA ALA A 54 -10.02 5.77 -18.60
C ALA A 54 -9.67 6.66 -17.40
N GLU A 55 -10.36 7.79 -17.26
CA GLU A 55 -10.23 8.77 -16.19
C GLU A 55 -10.61 8.18 -14.81
N ILE A 56 -11.48 7.17 -14.80
CA ILE A 56 -11.95 6.49 -13.58
C ILE A 56 -11.13 5.21 -13.31
N ALA A 57 -10.55 4.59 -14.34
CA ALA A 57 -9.76 3.37 -14.21
C ALA A 57 -8.59 3.53 -13.22
N ALA A 58 -7.86 4.66 -13.28
CA ALA A 58 -6.72 4.89 -12.37
C ALA A 58 -7.14 5.12 -10.90
N PRO A 59 -8.16 5.95 -10.59
CA PRO A 59 -8.76 6.00 -9.25
C PRO A 59 -9.27 4.64 -8.74
N LEU A 60 -9.96 3.87 -9.59
CA LEU A 60 -10.46 2.54 -9.26
C LEU A 60 -9.31 1.62 -8.83
N ALA A 61 -8.27 1.52 -9.66
CA ALA A 61 -7.10 0.70 -9.38
C ALA A 61 -6.40 1.10 -8.07
N ASP A 62 -6.20 2.41 -7.83
CA ASP A 62 -5.56 2.90 -6.60
C ASP A 62 -6.38 2.57 -5.34
N ILE A 63 -7.67 2.88 -5.35
CA ILE A 63 -8.57 2.68 -4.19
C ILE A 63 -8.69 1.20 -3.84
N TRP A 64 -8.83 0.34 -4.84
CA TRP A 64 -8.94 -1.11 -4.62
C TRP A 64 -7.61 -1.73 -4.16
N ALA A 65 -6.48 -1.25 -4.68
CA ALA A 65 -5.15 -1.67 -4.22
C ALA A 65 -4.89 -1.27 -2.76
N ARG A 66 -5.26 -0.04 -2.37
CA ARG A 66 -5.09 0.48 -1.01
C ARG A 66 -5.89 -0.32 0.02
N TRP A 67 -7.08 -0.79 -0.35
CA TRP A 67 -7.87 -1.66 0.51
C TRP A 67 -7.10 -2.92 0.92
N VAL A 68 -6.41 -3.56 -0.03
CA VAL A 68 -5.61 -4.76 0.26
C VAL A 68 -4.34 -4.40 1.03
N ILE A 69 -3.61 -3.38 0.59
CA ILE A 69 -2.30 -3.01 1.16
C ILE A 69 -2.41 -2.39 2.55
N ASP A 70 -3.23 -1.34 2.71
CA ASP A 70 -3.24 -0.53 3.94
C ASP A 70 -3.95 -1.28 5.09
N LEU A 71 -4.89 -2.19 4.79
CA LEU A 71 -5.58 -3.02 5.79
C LEU A 71 -5.01 -4.46 5.89
N GLU A 72 -3.96 -4.78 5.14
CA GLU A 72 -3.38 -6.13 5.00
C GLU A 72 -4.43 -7.22 4.73
N GLN A 73 -5.44 -6.90 3.92
CA GLN A 73 -6.53 -7.80 3.53
C GLN A 73 -6.11 -8.75 2.42
N TRP A 74 -5.00 -9.47 2.62
CA TRP A 74 -4.38 -10.33 1.62
C TRP A 74 -5.34 -11.39 1.07
N GLN A 75 -6.31 -11.84 1.86
CA GLN A 75 -7.32 -12.81 1.42
C GLN A 75 -8.21 -12.28 0.28
N GLN A 76 -8.23 -10.96 0.02
CA GLN A 76 -8.97 -10.36 -1.10
C GLN A 76 -8.15 -10.27 -2.40
N THR A 77 -6.91 -10.78 -2.42
CA THR A 77 -6.03 -10.70 -3.59
C THR A 77 -6.61 -11.37 -4.83
N ASP A 78 -7.24 -12.53 -4.71
CA ASP A 78 -7.80 -13.23 -5.87
C ASP A 78 -8.97 -12.41 -6.47
N THR A 79 -9.86 -11.88 -5.63
CA THR A 79 -10.93 -10.96 -6.06
C THR A 79 -10.36 -9.70 -6.72
N LEU A 80 -9.25 -9.17 -6.22
CA LEU A 80 -8.59 -8.01 -6.82
C LEU A 80 -8.01 -8.34 -8.21
N ALA A 81 -7.43 -9.54 -8.38
CA ALA A 81 -6.93 -10.02 -9.66
C ALA A 81 -8.06 -10.29 -10.66
N GLU A 82 -9.18 -10.86 -10.23
CA GLU A 82 -10.39 -11.03 -11.03
C GLU A 82 -10.89 -9.69 -11.56
N LEU A 83 -11.05 -8.68 -10.68
CA LEU A 83 -11.44 -7.32 -11.07
C LEU A 83 -10.46 -6.71 -12.09
N ALA A 84 -9.15 -6.86 -11.85
CA ALA A 84 -8.13 -6.33 -12.75
C ALA A 84 -8.22 -6.94 -14.15
N ARG A 85 -8.46 -8.26 -14.24
CA ARG A 85 -8.61 -8.96 -15.52
C ARG A 85 -9.94 -8.63 -16.21
N GLU A 86 -11.05 -8.66 -15.47
CA GLU A 86 -12.40 -8.38 -15.98
C GLU A 86 -12.47 -7.01 -16.66
N HIS A 87 -11.80 -6.02 -16.07
CA HIS A 87 -11.82 -4.64 -16.55
C HIS A 87 -10.53 -4.20 -17.24
N ALA A 88 -9.63 -5.15 -17.56
CA ALA A 88 -8.35 -4.90 -18.21
C ALA A 88 -7.52 -3.76 -17.56
N LEU A 89 -7.55 -3.67 -16.22
CA LEU A 89 -6.83 -2.65 -15.46
C LEU A 89 -5.33 -2.96 -15.48
N ARG A 90 -4.54 -2.10 -16.12
CA ARG A 90 -3.07 -2.24 -16.24
C ARG A 90 -2.31 -1.13 -15.51
N GLN A 91 -2.84 -0.61 -14.40
CA GLN A 91 -2.12 0.38 -13.59
C GLN A 91 -1.15 -0.33 -12.63
N PRO A 92 0.06 0.22 -12.39
CA PRO A 92 1.03 -0.42 -11.49
C PRO A 92 0.46 -0.72 -10.09
N ASN A 93 -0.30 0.21 -9.50
CA ASN A 93 -0.76 0.09 -8.12
C ASN A 93 -1.60 -1.16 -7.82
N ILE A 94 -2.53 -1.52 -8.72
CA ILE A 94 -3.36 -2.72 -8.53
C ILE A 94 -2.54 -3.99 -8.66
N TRP A 95 -1.60 -4.04 -9.61
CA TRP A 95 -0.72 -5.19 -9.79
C TRP A 95 0.35 -5.30 -8.71
N THR A 96 0.79 -4.19 -8.09
CA THR A 96 1.58 -4.22 -6.87
C THR A 96 0.79 -4.88 -5.74
N ALA A 97 -0.45 -4.46 -5.48
CA ALA A 97 -1.27 -5.07 -4.42
C ALA A 97 -1.54 -6.56 -4.67
N ILE A 98 -1.79 -6.94 -5.93
CA ILE A 98 -1.95 -8.34 -6.32
C ILE A 98 -0.66 -9.12 -6.07
N GLY A 99 0.49 -8.65 -6.56
CA GLY A 99 1.76 -9.35 -6.43
C GLY A 99 2.21 -9.52 -4.98
N LEU A 100 2.13 -8.44 -4.19
CA LEU A 100 2.46 -8.50 -2.76
C LEU A 100 1.53 -9.47 -2.01
N GLY A 101 0.21 -9.33 -2.17
CA GLY A 101 -0.75 -10.20 -1.51
C GLY A 101 -0.69 -11.66 -1.98
N ALA A 102 -0.33 -11.91 -3.25
CA ALA A 102 -0.15 -13.25 -3.78
C ALA A 102 1.02 -13.96 -3.12
N VAL A 103 2.15 -13.27 -2.91
CA VAL A 103 3.26 -13.84 -2.12
C VAL A 103 2.82 -14.12 -0.68
N ARG A 104 2.08 -13.20 -0.04
CA ARG A 104 1.55 -13.38 1.33
C ARG A 104 0.65 -14.60 1.47
N ASN A 105 -0.14 -14.90 0.45
CA ASN A 105 -1.04 -16.07 0.43
C ASN A 105 -0.35 -17.35 -0.08
N GLY A 106 0.92 -17.31 -0.47
CA GLY A 106 1.63 -18.45 -1.05
C GLY A 106 1.24 -18.78 -2.50
N ASN A 107 0.49 -17.90 -3.18
CA ASN A 107 0.13 -18.05 -4.58
C ASN A 107 1.24 -17.50 -5.50
N LEU A 108 2.36 -18.22 -5.60
CA LEU A 108 3.52 -17.78 -6.40
C LEU A 108 3.21 -17.67 -7.90
N ALA A 109 2.25 -18.44 -8.42
CA ALA A 109 1.82 -18.33 -9.81
C ALA A 109 1.20 -16.95 -10.10
N LEU A 110 0.29 -16.48 -9.24
CA LEU A 110 -0.29 -15.15 -9.35
C LEU A 110 0.73 -14.04 -9.08
N ALA A 111 1.67 -14.26 -8.15
CA ALA A 111 2.76 -13.31 -7.91
C ALA A 111 3.63 -13.13 -9.17
N GLN A 112 3.95 -14.23 -9.86
CA GLN A 112 4.73 -14.21 -11.10
C GLN A 112 3.96 -13.53 -12.25
N GLU A 113 2.65 -13.76 -12.36
CA GLU A 113 1.80 -13.04 -13.32
C GLU A 113 1.84 -11.53 -13.05
N ALA A 114 1.67 -11.12 -11.78
CA ALA A 114 1.74 -9.73 -11.40
C ALA A 114 3.11 -9.11 -11.70
N LEU A 115 4.20 -9.83 -11.44
CA LEU A 115 5.54 -9.41 -11.80
C LEU A 115 5.67 -9.19 -13.31
N THR A 116 5.18 -10.11 -14.15
CA THR A 116 5.19 -9.95 -15.61
C THR A 116 4.45 -8.68 -16.04
N VAL A 117 3.26 -8.42 -15.52
CA VAL A 117 2.51 -7.19 -15.85
C VAL A 117 3.26 -5.94 -15.40
N LEU A 118 3.86 -5.95 -14.20
CA LEU A 118 4.63 -4.82 -13.69
C LEU A 118 5.91 -4.59 -14.49
N SER A 119 6.59 -5.65 -14.94
CA SER A 119 7.75 -5.55 -15.83
C SER A 119 7.39 -5.00 -17.21
N ASP A 120 6.20 -5.28 -17.73
CA ASP A 120 5.72 -4.65 -18.97
C ASP A 120 5.42 -3.16 -18.80
N LEU A 121 4.99 -2.75 -17.60
CA LEU A 121 4.68 -1.36 -17.25
C LEU A 121 5.91 -0.56 -16.83
N ALA A 122 7.01 -1.24 -16.52
CA ALA A 122 8.30 -0.66 -16.25
C ALA A 122 8.86 -0.03 -17.53
N ASP A 123 9.35 1.20 -17.43
CA ASP A 123 9.87 1.97 -18.56
C ASP A 123 11.39 2.23 -18.42
N GLY A 124 12.02 1.71 -17.36
CA GLY A 124 13.44 1.91 -17.08
C GLY A 124 13.79 3.34 -16.67
N SER A 125 12.78 4.20 -16.47
CA SER A 125 12.98 5.62 -16.14
C SER A 125 13.01 5.87 -14.63
N ALA A 126 13.11 4.82 -13.82
CA ALA A 126 12.95 4.84 -12.37
C ALA A 126 11.54 5.31 -11.98
N SER A 127 10.53 4.70 -12.61
CA SER A 127 9.09 4.93 -12.42
C SER A 127 8.50 4.06 -11.31
N GLU A 128 7.21 4.29 -10.98
CA GLU A 128 6.49 3.43 -10.03
C GLU A 128 6.41 1.97 -10.50
N GLY A 129 6.39 1.72 -11.82
CA GLY A 129 6.44 0.37 -12.40
C GLY A 129 7.76 -0.34 -12.12
N ASP A 130 8.89 0.35 -12.32
CA ASP A 130 10.23 -0.19 -12.02
C ASP A 130 10.35 -0.57 -10.53
N ILE A 131 9.87 0.31 -9.64
CA ILE A 131 9.90 0.08 -8.20
C ILE A 131 9.01 -1.12 -7.83
N ALA A 132 7.78 -1.16 -8.36
CA ALA A 132 6.82 -2.22 -8.08
C ALA A 132 7.32 -3.60 -8.55
N ALA A 133 7.96 -3.68 -9.72
CA ALA A 133 8.53 -4.92 -10.23
C ALA A 133 9.61 -5.47 -9.28
N LEU A 134 10.54 -4.61 -8.82
CA LEU A 134 11.56 -5.01 -7.84
C LEU A 134 10.96 -5.41 -6.50
N GLN A 135 9.90 -4.74 -6.05
CA GLN A 135 9.19 -5.07 -4.81
C GLN A 135 8.59 -6.48 -4.86
N VAL A 136 7.86 -6.80 -5.94
CA VAL A 136 7.22 -8.11 -6.12
C VAL A 136 8.27 -9.19 -6.36
N GLU A 137 9.26 -8.96 -7.22
CA GLU A 137 10.35 -9.93 -7.45
C GLU A 137 11.11 -10.20 -6.16
N GLY A 138 11.45 -9.17 -5.39
CA GLY A 138 12.15 -9.31 -4.11
C GLY A 138 11.40 -10.23 -3.13
N LEU A 139 10.08 -10.06 -3.00
CA LEU A 139 9.26 -10.93 -2.17
C LEU A 139 9.16 -12.37 -2.71
N ILE A 140 9.04 -12.55 -4.03
CA ILE A 140 9.05 -13.89 -4.66
C ILE A 140 10.36 -14.61 -4.31
N ARG A 141 11.52 -13.94 -4.47
CA ARG A 141 12.83 -14.53 -4.13
C ARG A 141 12.92 -14.92 -2.66
N ILE A 142 12.38 -14.12 -1.74
CA ILE A 142 12.33 -14.46 -0.31
C ILE A 142 11.48 -15.71 -0.09
N ALA A 143 10.29 -15.79 -0.71
CA ALA A 143 9.40 -16.95 -0.59
C ALA A 143 10.01 -18.23 -1.20
N GLU A 144 10.85 -18.11 -2.23
CA GLU A 144 11.61 -19.21 -2.83
C GLU A 144 12.86 -19.61 -2.01
N GLY A 145 13.12 -18.96 -0.87
CA GLY A 145 14.27 -19.22 -0.01
C GLY A 145 15.57 -18.49 -0.41
N SER A 146 15.52 -17.67 -1.46
CA SER A 146 16.64 -16.81 -1.89
C SER A 146 16.63 -15.47 -1.15
N THR A 147 16.60 -15.52 0.19
CA THR A 147 16.37 -14.35 1.06
C THR A 147 17.34 -13.20 0.81
N GLN A 148 18.64 -13.47 0.68
CA GLN A 148 19.64 -12.41 0.47
C GLN A 148 19.42 -11.67 -0.86
N GLN A 149 19.09 -12.41 -1.92
CA GLN A 149 18.81 -11.82 -3.23
C GLN A 149 17.52 -10.98 -3.17
N GLY A 150 16.48 -11.49 -2.53
CA GLY A 150 15.22 -10.77 -2.40
C GLY A 150 15.38 -9.47 -1.58
N LEU A 151 16.10 -9.51 -0.46
CA LEU A 151 16.43 -8.30 0.31
C LEU A 151 17.26 -7.30 -0.52
N SER A 152 18.17 -7.77 -1.37
CA SER A 152 18.92 -6.89 -2.28
C SER A 152 18.00 -6.16 -3.26
N LEU A 153 17.04 -6.87 -3.88
CA LEU A 153 16.07 -6.28 -4.80
C LEU A 153 15.18 -5.24 -4.10
N LEU A 154 14.72 -5.53 -2.88
CA LEU A 154 13.96 -4.58 -2.08
C LEU A 154 14.79 -3.34 -1.70
N SER A 155 16.08 -3.52 -1.42
CA SER A 155 17.00 -2.40 -1.20
C SER A 155 17.20 -1.56 -2.47
N ASP A 156 17.25 -2.17 -3.65
CA ASP A 156 17.34 -1.45 -4.92
C ASP A 156 16.05 -0.67 -5.21
N ALA A 157 14.88 -1.22 -4.86
CA ALA A 157 13.61 -0.51 -4.92
C ALA A 157 13.60 0.77 -4.05
N ILE A 158 14.30 0.78 -2.91
CA ILE A 158 14.49 1.99 -2.08
C ILE A 158 15.35 3.03 -2.80
N LYS A 159 16.45 2.61 -3.45
CA LYS A 159 17.35 3.51 -4.17
C LYS A 159 16.61 4.21 -5.32
N ILE A 160 15.87 3.44 -6.12
CA ILE A 160 15.06 3.94 -7.23
C ILE A 160 13.97 4.90 -6.72
N ASN A 161 13.24 4.52 -5.66
CA ASN A 161 12.23 5.40 -5.06
C ASN A 161 12.83 6.71 -4.52
N THR A 162 14.02 6.64 -3.91
CA THR A 162 14.71 7.85 -3.42
C THR A 162 15.03 8.81 -4.58
N GLU A 163 15.52 8.28 -5.71
CA GLU A 163 15.80 9.09 -6.90
C GLU A 163 14.52 9.61 -7.58
N MET A 164 13.45 8.81 -7.61
CA MET A 164 12.14 9.24 -8.09
C MET A 164 11.63 10.44 -7.27
N ASN A 165 11.66 10.34 -5.94
CA ASN A 165 11.23 11.41 -5.04
C ASN A 165 12.10 12.67 -5.17
N ARG A 166 13.41 12.51 -5.42
CA ARG A 166 14.32 13.64 -5.67
C ARG A 166 13.97 14.38 -6.95
N ARG A 167 13.64 13.65 -8.03
CA ARG A 167 13.24 14.23 -9.33
C ARG A 167 11.83 14.81 -9.30
N ASN A 168 10.95 14.25 -8.47
CA ASN A 168 9.55 14.67 -8.37
C ASN A 168 9.11 14.87 -6.91
N PRO A 169 9.58 15.93 -6.23
CA PRO A 169 9.32 16.13 -4.81
C PRO A 169 7.84 16.37 -4.48
N VAL A 170 6.99 16.68 -5.46
CA VAL A 170 5.53 16.79 -5.27
C VAL A 170 4.94 15.46 -4.78
N THR A 171 5.61 14.34 -5.07
CA THR A 171 5.19 13.01 -4.59
C THR A 171 5.27 12.84 -3.07
N LEU A 172 5.94 13.77 -2.39
CA LEU A 172 6.13 13.76 -0.95
C LEU A 172 5.19 14.75 -0.21
N ILE A 173 4.51 15.64 -0.92
CA ILE A 173 3.79 16.76 -0.31
C ILE A 173 2.31 16.62 -0.56
N GLY A 174 1.57 16.30 0.50
CA GLY A 174 0.12 16.33 0.48
C GLY A 174 -0.49 15.37 -0.54
N ILE A 175 0.16 14.25 -0.86
CA ILE A 175 -0.44 13.17 -1.64
C ILE A 175 -0.35 11.84 -0.88
N PRO A 176 -1.32 10.91 -1.07
CA PRO A 176 -1.18 9.54 -0.60
C PRO A 176 0.13 8.91 -1.11
N PRO A 177 0.80 8.04 -0.32
CA PRO A 177 2.13 7.54 -0.66
C PRO A 177 2.24 6.97 -2.08
N ARG A 178 3.35 7.34 -2.73
CA ARG A 178 3.86 6.81 -4.01
C ARG A 178 5.31 6.36 -3.79
N PRO A 179 5.70 5.13 -4.16
CA PRO A 179 4.84 4.02 -4.59
C PRO A 179 3.75 3.68 -3.56
N ILE A 180 2.68 3.01 -3.98
CA ILE A 180 1.51 2.71 -3.13
C ILE A 180 1.87 2.00 -1.82
N LYS A 181 2.81 1.05 -1.87
CA LYS A 181 3.50 0.48 -0.72
C LYS A 181 4.89 1.12 -0.63
N PRO A 182 5.17 2.01 0.34
CA PRO A 182 6.48 2.64 0.45
C PRO A 182 7.62 1.61 0.49
N SER A 183 8.67 1.81 -0.31
CA SER A 183 9.75 0.81 -0.44
C SER A 183 10.44 0.49 0.89
N ARG A 184 10.65 1.50 1.75
CA ARG A 184 11.22 1.30 3.09
C ARG A 184 10.28 0.57 4.04
N GLU A 185 8.96 0.74 3.88
CA GLU A 185 7.98 -0.03 4.65
C GLU A 185 8.09 -1.50 4.30
N LEU A 186 8.04 -1.83 3.01
CA LEU A 186 8.12 -3.22 2.55
C LEU A 186 9.44 -3.88 2.91
N TYR A 187 10.56 -3.15 2.77
CA TYR A 187 11.86 -3.66 3.14
C TYR A 187 11.99 -3.89 4.65
N GLY A 188 11.46 -2.97 5.47
CA GLY A 188 11.40 -3.14 6.93
C GLY A 188 10.57 -4.36 7.34
N GLU A 189 9.43 -4.60 6.69
CA GLU A 189 8.61 -5.80 6.89
C GLU A 189 9.38 -7.08 6.54
N ALA A 190 10.01 -7.11 5.35
CA ALA A 190 10.80 -8.26 4.93
C ALA A 190 12.01 -8.53 5.85
N LEU A 191 12.68 -7.48 6.32
CA LEU A 191 13.76 -7.60 7.30
C LEU A 191 13.27 -8.17 8.63
N LEU A 192 12.13 -7.70 9.12
CA LEU A 192 11.54 -8.19 10.36
C LEU A 192 11.18 -9.68 10.26
N GLU A 193 10.54 -10.07 9.17
CA GLU A 193 10.14 -11.46 8.90
C GLU A 193 11.33 -12.41 8.72
N THR A 194 12.45 -11.90 8.21
CA THR A 194 13.68 -12.66 8.02
C THR A 194 14.62 -12.57 9.22
N GLY A 195 14.15 -12.01 10.34
CA GLY A 195 14.83 -12.03 11.64
C GLY A 195 15.78 -10.86 11.92
N ASN A 196 15.86 -9.86 11.04
CA ASN A 196 16.69 -8.66 11.24
C ASN A 196 15.88 -7.49 11.79
N ALA A 197 15.36 -7.65 13.01
CA ALA A 197 14.52 -6.66 13.68
C ALA A 197 15.22 -5.30 13.91
N THR A 198 16.53 -5.32 14.20
CA THR A 198 17.32 -4.09 14.41
C THR A 198 17.35 -3.23 13.15
N LEU A 199 17.65 -3.82 11.99
CA LEU A 199 17.66 -3.07 10.73
C LEU A 199 16.23 -2.69 10.30
N ALA A 200 15.25 -3.57 10.53
CA ALA A 200 13.84 -3.25 10.26
C ALA A 200 13.39 -1.99 11.00
N LEU A 201 13.71 -1.86 12.30
CA LEU A 201 13.40 -0.68 13.09
C LEU A 201 14.02 0.59 12.51
N GLN A 202 15.28 0.53 12.05
CA GLN A 202 15.98 1.66 11.42
C GLN A 202 15.30 2.10 10.11
N GLU A 203 14.86 1.13 9.30
CA GLU A 203 14.17 1.39 8.03
C GLU A 203 12.79 2.01 8.25
N PHE A 204 12.01 1.51 9.20
CA PHE A 204 10.74 2.14 9.57
C PHE A 204 10.94 3.56 10.13
N GLN A 205 11.96 3.77 10.97
CA GLN A 205 12.30 5.09 11.50
C GLN A 205 12.63 6.09 10.40
N THR A 206 13.45 5.65 9.44
CA THR A 206 13.85 6.49 8.29
C THR A 206 12.66 6.75 7.38
N GLY A 207 11.83 5.75 7.10
CA GLY A 207 10.60 5.91 6.33
C GLY A 207 9.63 6.91 6.95
N LEU A 208 9.51 6.93 8.29
CA LEU A 208 8.62 7.83 9.01
C LEU A 208 9.06 9.31 8.97
N ILE A 209 10.29 9.60 8.56
CA ILE A 209 10.72 10.99 8.26
C ILE A 209 9.98 11.50 7.02
N THR A 210 9.85 10.65 6.01
CA THR A 210 9.19 10.96 4.73
C THR A 210 7.68 10.80 4.83
N TYR A 211 7.20 9.66 5.33
CA TYR A 211 5.78 9.31 5.40
C TYR A 211 5.26 9.46 6.84
N GLN A 212 5.29 10.69 7.34
CA GLN A 212 4.93 10.99 8.72
C GLN A 212 3.50 10.53 9.03
N GLY A 213 3.35 9.77 10.12
CA GLY A 213 2.03 9.31 10.58
C GLY A 213 1.43 8.14 9.81
N ARG A 214 2.12 7.59 8.80
CA ARG A 214 1.65 6.37 8.11
C ARG A 214 1.51 5.23 9.10
N THR A 215 0.31 4.70 9.21
CA THR A 215 -0.11 3.81 10.30
C THR A 215 0.54 2.43 10.24
N ASN A 216 0.61 1.81 9.05
CA ASN A 216 1.33 0.54 8.86
C ASN A 216 2.81 0.67 9.22
N MET A 217 3.45 1.79 8.88
CA MET A 217 4.85 2.03 9.21
C MET A 217 5.08 2.25 10.71
N LEU A 218 4.16 2.94 11.39
CA LEU A 218 4.16 3.06 12.86
C LEU A 218 4.01 1.70 13.53
N LEU A 219 3.10 0.86 13.02
CA LEU A 219 2.87 -0.48 13.53
C LEU A 219 4.09 -1.38 13.31
N GLY A 220 4.67 -1.36 12.10
CA GLY A 220 5.92 -2.06 11.78
C GLY A 220 7.08 -1.63 12.69
N ALA A 221 7.24 -0.33 12.94
CA ALA A 221 8.23 0.19 13.87
C ALA A 221 8.01 -0.32 15.30
N ALA A 222 6.76 -0.40 15.76
CA ALA A 222 6.44 -0.94 17.07
C ALA A 222 6.78 -2.44 17.16
N ARG A 223 6.39 -3.23 16.15
CA ARG A 223 6.69 -4.67 16.06
C ARG A 223 8.21 -4.91 16.06
N ALA A 224 8.96 -4.17 15.26
CA ALA A 224 10.41 -4.26 15.21
C ALA A 224 11.07 -3.86 16.54
N ALA A 225 10.56 -2.81 17.21
CA ALA A 225 11.05 -2.41 18.52
C ALA A 225 10.81 -3.50 19.59
N LEU A 226 9.63 -4.15 19.60
CA LEU A 226 9.35 -5.27 20.48
C LEU A 226 10.30 -6.45 20.23
N ALA A 227 10.56 -6.78 18.97
CA ALA A 227 11.50 -7.84 18.60
C ALA A 227 12.97 -7.53 18.95
N THR A 228 13.27 -6.32 19.41
CA THR A 228 14.58 -5.90 19.95
C THR A 228 14.53 -5.59 21.46
N ASP A 229 13.49 -6.05 22.15
CA ASP A 229 13.24 -5.81 23.59
C ASP A 229 13.16 -4.33 23.97
N ASN A 230 12.87 -3.44 23.01
CA ASN A 230 12.81 -2.00 23.21
C ASN A 230 11.37 -1.53 23.45
N LEU A 231 10.79 -1.96 24.58
CA LEU A 231 9.39 -1.70 24.93
C LEU A 231 9.06 -0.19 24.99
N THR A 232 10.00 0.63 25.48
CA THR A 232 9.83 2.10 25.52
C THR A 232 9.61 2.68 24.12
N THR A 233 10.38 2.23 23.13
CA THR A 233 10.23 2.67 21.74
C THR A 233 8.96 2.13 21.11
N ALA A 234 8.60 0.86 21.37
CA ALA A 234 7.36 0.27 20.90
C ALA A 234 6.13 1.05 21.39
N ARG A 235 6.02 1.29 22.70
CA ARG A 235 4.92 2.06 23.30
C ARG A 235 4.85 3.49 22.76
N ARG A 236 5.98 4.11 22.41
CA ARG A 236 5.99 5.45 21.79
C ARG A 236 5.32 5.46 20.42
N TYR A 237 5.61 4.48 19.55
CA TYR A 237 4.96 4.39 18.23
C TYR A 237 3.49 4.03 18.34
N LEU A 238 3.15 3.09 19.22
CA LEU A 238 1.76 2.69 19.45
C LEU A 238 0.91 3.82 20.03
N ARG A 239 1.47 4.69 20.88
CA ARG A 239 0.76 5.88 21.35
C ARG A 239 0.41 6.82 20.19
N ARG A 240 1.37 7.12 19.31
CA ARG A 240 1.11 7.93 18.10
C ARG A 240 0.04 7.29 17.23
N LEU A 241 0.10 5.97 17.07
CA LEU A 241 -0.90 5.22 16.32
C LEU A 241 -2.29 5.32 16.97
N SER A 242 -2.38 5.21 18.30
CA SER A 242 -3.64 5.35 19.04
C SER A 242 -4.23 6.75 18.96
N GLU A 243 -3.40 7.79 18.84
CA GLU A 243 -3.86 9.17 18.59
C GLU A 243 -4.49 9.29 17.20
N THR A 244 -3.87 8.73 16.16
CA THR A 244 -4.45 8.67 14.81
C THR A 244 -5.73 7.83 14.78
N TRP A 245 -5.79 6.77 15.57
CA TRP A 245 -6.93 5.85 15.65
C TRP A 245 -7.91 6.15 16.79
N ALA A 246 -7.92 7.38 17.32
CA ALA A 246 -8.84 7.79 18.39
C ALA A 246 -10.32 7.56 17.99
N GLY A 247 -10.64 7.73 16.70
CA GLY A 247 -11.96 7.46 16.12
C GLY A 247 -12.05 6.16 15.31
N ALA A 248 -11.05 5.28 15.38
CA ALA A 248 -11.02 4.06 14.56
C ALA A 248 -12.12 3.07 14.97
N GLU A 249 -12.68 2.40 13.99
CA GLU A 249 -13.75 1.42 14.17
C GLU A 249 -13.28 0.21 14.99
N GLN A 250 -14.18 -0.42 15.72
CA GLN A 250 -13.82 -1.53 16.63
C GLN A 250 -13.33 -2.78 15.89
N ASN A 251 -13.80 -2.98 14.66
CA ASN A 251 -13.41 -4.09 13.79
C ASN A 251 -12.14 -3.80 12.97
N HIS A 252 -11.43 -2.70 13.22
CA HIS A 252 -10.18 -2.41 12.51
C HIS A 252 -9.15 -3.53 12.74
N PRO A 253 -8.52 -4.10 11.70
CA PRO A 253 -7.74 -5.34 11.78
C PRO A 253 -6.63 -5.34 12.86
N PHE A 254 -5.98 -4.20 13.07
CA PHE A 254 -4.84 -4.08 13.99
C PHE A 254 -5.19 -3.49 15.37
N LYS A 255 -6.45 -3.10 15.61
CA LYS A 255 -6.81 -2.39 16.84
C LYS A 255 -6.58 -3.24 18.10
N ASN A 256 -6.93 -4.52 18.03
CA ASN A 256 -6.75 -5.45 19.15
C ASN A 256 -5.26 -5.64 19.49
N GLU A 257 -4.40 -5.78 18.48
CA GLU A 257 -2.95 -5.88 18.66
C GLU A 257 -2.39 -4.64 19.36
N VAL A 258 -2.74 -3.45 18.89
CA VAL A 258 -2.29 -2.18 19.48
C VAL A 258 -2.71 -2.06 20.94
N MET A 259 -3.97 -2.37 21.26
CA MET A 259 -4.48 -2.30 22.62
C MET A 259 -3.81 -3.31 23.55
N GLN A 260 -3.57 -4.54 23.08
CA GLN A 260 -2.90 -5.58 23.85
C GLN A 260 -1.48 -5.16 24.23
N ILE A 261 -0.70 -4.62 23.29
CA ILE A 261 0.67 -4.19 23.57
C ILE A 261 0.70 -2.97 24.50
N LEU A 262 -0.21 -2.02 24.33
CA LEU A 262 -0.27 -0.83 25.21
C LEU A 262 -0.67 -1.16 26.65
N SER A 263 -1.33 -2.30 26.88
CA SER A 263 -1.76 -2.76 28.20
C SER A 263 -0.69 -3.51 29.01
N GLN A 264 0.39 -3.97 28.34
CA GLN A 264 1.57 -4.55 28.97
C GLN A 264 2.52 -3.45 29.42
#